data_AF-A0A925E749-F1
#
_entry.id   AF-A0A925E749-F1
#
_cell.length_a   1.000
_cell.length_b   1.000
_cell.length_c   1.000
_cell.angle_alpha   90.00
_cell.angle_beta   90.00
_cell.angle_gamma   90.00
#
_symmetry.space_group_name_H-M   'P 1'
#
loop_
_entity.id
_entity.type
_entity.pdbx_description
1 polymer ?
#
loop_
_entity_poly.entity_id
_entity_poly.type
_entity_poly.pdbx_seq_one_letter_code
_entity_poly.pdbx_strand_id
1 'polypeptide(L)'
;MSVGTLPTDEVLEDYWQVFVMVYAQEPKVHYLGNQWYQVNGEPVHRTIMIREIDRLRDLAHLQRMNQKRTQLKEKSAVQRLIDRLRRT
;
A
#
# COMPACT_ATOMS: atom_id res chain seq x y z
N MET A 1 20.36 -7.54 24.52
CA MET A 1 20.61 -6.25 23.83
C MET A 1 19.27 -5.54 23.76
N SER A 2 19.15 -4.42 24.48
CA SER A 2 17.91 -3.66 24.57
C SER A 2 17.67 -2.95 23.23
N VAL A 3 16.76 -3.48 22.42
CA VAL A 3 16.20 -2.75 21.27
C VAL A 3 15.39 -1.61 21.86
N GLY A 4 16.04 -0.45 22.01
CA GLY A 4 15.37 0.78 22.39
C GLY A 4 14.29 1.05 21.36
N THR A 5 13.05 1.13 21.84
CA THR A 5 11.92 1.65 21.10
C THR A 5 12.25 3.10 20.74
N LEU A 6 12.91 3.30 19.60
CA LEU A 6 13.04 4.61 18.97
C LEU A 6 11.61 5.16 18.86
N PRO A 7 11.37 6.46 19.10
CA PRO A 7 10.08 7.05 18.81
C PRO A 7 9.77 6.69 17.36
N THR A 8 8.73 5.87 17.17
CA THR A 8 8.35 5.39 15.85
C THR A 8 8.07 6.63 15.03
N ASP A 9 8.96 6.96 14.10
CA ASP A 9 8.75 8.09 13.21
C ASP A 9 7.51 7.76 12.40
N GLU A 10 6.40 8.44 12.69
CA GLU A 10 5.08 8.20 12.09
C GLU A 10 5.17 8.18 10.55
N VAL A 11 6.09 8.99 9.97
CA VAL A 11 6.31 9.03 8.52
C VAL A 11 6.92 7.73 8.01
N LEU A 12 7.83 7.12 8.77
CA LEU A 12 8.47 5.85 8.42
C LEU A 12 7.45 4.71 8.47
N GLU A 13 6.62 4.68 9.51
CA GLU A 13 5.57 3.68 9.69
C GLU A 13 4.49 3.81 8.60
N ASP A 14 4.02 5.04 8.34
CA ASP A 14 3.06 5.32 7.26
C ASP A 14 3.60 4.87 5.91
N TYR A 15 4.86 5.20 5.60
CA TYR A 15 5.47 4.77 4.35
C TYR A 15 5.56 3.25 4.26
N TRP A 16 6.02 2.59 5.33
CA TRP A 16 6.11 1.14 5.38
C TRP A 16 4.77 0.48 5.09
N GLN A 17 3.73 0.91 5.83
CA GLN A 17 2.40 0.34 5.71
C GLN A 17 1.83 0.48 4.29
N VAL A 18 1.88 1.68 3.73
CA VAL A 18 1.28 1.93 2.41
C VAL A 18 2.10 1.26 1.29
N PHE A 19 3.43 1.23 1.40
CA PHE A 19 4.28 0.55 0.43
C PHE A 19 3.99 -0.96 0.37
N VAL A 20 3.90 -1.61 1.54
CA VAL A 20 3.53 -3.04 1.63
C VAL A 20 2.12 -3.27 1.08
N MET A 21 1.18 -2.35 1.29
CA MET A 21 -0.17 -2.46 0.74
C MET A 21 -0.22 -2.42 -0.79
N VAL A 22 0.67 -1.65 -1.43
CA VAL A 22 0.68 -1.48 -2.90
C VAL A 22 1.50 -2.58 -3.58
N TYR A 23 2.64 -2.94 -3.01
CA TYR A 23 3.65 -3.80 -3.65
C TYR A 23 3.81 -5.18 -3.01
N ALA A 24 3.20 -5.42 -1.84
CA ALA A 24 3.38 -6.65 -1.05
C ALA A 24 4.86 -6.98 -0.75
N GLN A 25 5.70 -5.95 -0.66
CA GLN A 25 7.14 -6.06 -0.41
C GLN A 25 7.55 -5.09 0.71
N GLU A 26 8.53 -5.48 1.52
CA GLU A 26 9.11 -4.61 2.53
C GLU A 26 10.02 -3.54 1.90
N PRO A 27 9.80 -2.25 2.19
CA PRO A 27 10.69 -1.19 1.70
C PRO A 27 12.00 -1.17 2.48
N LYS A 28 13.10 -0.87 1.79
CA LYS A 28 14.39 -0.60 2.44
C LYS A 28 14.46 0.88 2.82
N VAL A 29 14.03 1.21 4.04
CA VAL A 29 13.97 2.59 4.52
C VAL A 29 14.56 2.75 5.93
N HIS A 30 15.33 3.81 6.15
CA HIS A 30 15.91 4.15 7.45
C HIS A 30 15.80 5.65 7.73
N TYR A 31 15.54 6.05 8.97
CA TYR A 31 15.59 7.46 9.37
C TYR A 31 17.04 7.86 9.64
N LEU A 32 17.52 8.90 8.95
CA LEU A 32 18.87 9.43 9.11
C LEU A 32 18.96 10.57 10.13
N GLY A 33 17.83 11.07 10.62
CA GLY A 33 17.78 12.25 11.47
C GLY A 33 17.52 13.54 10.69
N ASN A 34 17.17 14.61 11.41
CA ASN A 34 16.91 15.94 10.85
C ASN A 34 15.96 15.94 9.64
N GLN A 35 14.87 15.17 9.71
CA GLN A 35 13.89 15.04 8.62
C GLN A 35 14.43 14.38 7.33
N TRP A 36 15.58 13.71 7.39
CA TRP A 36 16.12 12.93 6.28
C TRP A 36 15.90 11.43 6.48
N TYR A 37 15.60 10.77 5.38
CA TYR A 37 15.39 9.33 5.29
C TYR A 37 16.33 8.77 4.24
N GLN A 38 16.73 7.52 4.38
CA GLN A 38 17.40 6.77 3.32
C GLN A 38 16.41 5.77 2.75
N VAL A 39 16.06 5.91 1.47
CA VAL A 39 15.13 5.02 0.77
C VAL A 39 15.90 4.33 -0.36
N ASN A 40 15.97 2.99 -0.34
CA ASN A 40 16.71 2.21 -1.34
C ASN A 40 18.18 2.67 -1.56
N GLY A 41 18.79 3.24 -0.52
CA GLY A 41 20.17 3.77 -0.57
C GLY A 41 20.25 5.27 -0.89
N GLU A 42 19.17 5.91 -1.33
CA GLU A 42 19.14 7.34 -1.67
C GLU A 42 18.62 8.20 -0.50
N PRO A 43 19.25 9.36 -0.22
CA PRO A 43 18.77 10.29 0.79
C PRO A 43 17.54 11.07 0.29
N VAL A 44 16.45 11.02 1.04
CA VAL A 44 15.16 11.63 0.75
C VAL A 44 14.73 12.50 1.91
N HIS A 45 14.39 13.76 1.65
CA HIS A 45 13.86 14.66 2.68
C HIS A 45 12.39 14.33 3.01
N ARG A 46 11.96 14.62 4.25
CA ARG A 46 10.59 14.37 4.77
C ARG A 46 9.49 14.86 3.84
N THR A 47 9.66 16.03 3.24
CA THR A 47 8.67 16.60 2.31
C THR A 47 8.45 15.71 1.08
N ILE A 48 9.51 15.10 0.56
CA ILE A 48 9.42 14.16 -0.56
C ILE A 48 8.82 12.84 -0.09
N MET A 49 9.21 12.39 1.10
CA MET A 49 8.67 11.18 1.72
C MET A 49 7.14 11.24 1.88
N ILE A 50 6.62 12.37 2.38
CA ILE A 50 5.16 12.58 2.54
C ILE A 50 4.44 12.56 1.20
N ARG A 51 4.99 13.22 0.17
CA ARG A 51 4.41 13.21 -1.18
C ARG A 51 4.37 11.79 -1.75
N GLU A 52 5.40 10.99 -1.49
CA GLU A 52 5.42 9.60 -1.93
C GLU A 52 4.39 8.76 -1.17
N ILE A 53 4.20 8.97 0.13
CA ILE A 53 3.14 8.33 0.90
C ILE A 53 1.76 8.64 0.29
N ASP A 54 1.49 9.91 -0.03
CA ASP A 54 0.22 10.30 -0.63
C ASP A 54 0.02 9.64 -2.01
N ARG A 55 1.07 9.63 -2.84
CA ARG A 55 1.06 8.92 -4.13
C ARG A 55 0.76 7.43 -3.97
N LEU A 56 1.38 6.77 -2.99
CA LEU A 56 1.16 5.34 -2.72
C LEU A 56 -0.27 5.09 -2.20
N ARG A 57 -0.83 6.01 -1.39
CA ARG A 57 -2.23 5.93 -0.93
C ARG A 57 -3.21 6.00 -2.09
N ASP A 58 -2.97 6.89 -3.05
CA ASP A 58 -3.77 7.00 -4.27
C ASP A 58 -3.71 5.72 -5.10
N LEU A 59 -2.51 5.14 -5.27
CA LEU A 59 -2.34 3.86 -5.97
C LEU A 59 -3.06 2.72 -5.27
N ALA A 60 -2.95 2.62 -3.94
CA ALA A 60 -3.66 1.62 -3.15
C ALA A 60 -5.19 1.77 -3.29
N HIS A 61 -5.70 3.01 -3.33
CA HIS A 61 -7.12 3.28 -3.56
C HIS A 61 -7.58 2.79 -4.94
N LEU A 62 -6.84 3.13 -6.00
CA LEU A 62 -7.13 2.73 -7.37
C LEU A 62 -7.11 1.21 -7.55
N GLN A 63 -6.12 0.52 -6.97
CA GLN A 63 -6.05 -0.95 -7.00
C GLN A 63 -7.27 -1.59 -6.33
N ARG A 64 -7.67 -1.10 -5.15
CA ARG A 64 -8.87 -1.60 -4.45
C ARG A 64 -10.15 -1.39 -5.26
N MET A 65 -10.30 -0.25 -5.93
CA MET A 65 -11.46 0.01 -6.80
C MET A 65 -11.52 -0.99 -7.98
N ASN A 66 -10.37 -1.23 -8.62
CA ASN A 66 -10.28 -2.17 -9.74
C ASN A 66 -10.56 -3.63 -9.33
N GLN A 67 -10.08 -4.04 -8.15
CA GLN A 67 -10.37 -5.37 -7.59
C GLN A 67 -11.87 -5.53 -7.31
N LYS A 68 -12.51 -4.54 -6.66
CA LYS A 68 -13.96 -4.57 -6.40
C LYS A 68 -14.77 -4.66 -7.70
N ARG A 69 -14.38 -3.92 -8.74
CA ARG A 69 -15.05 -3.94 -10.04
C ARG A 69 -14.94 -5.31 -10.72
N THR A 70 -13.79 -5.97 -10.59
CA THR A 70 -13.56 -7.31 -11.13
C THR A 70 -14.40 -8.35 -10.38
N GLN A 71 -14.40 -8.33 -9.05
CA GLN A 71 -15.21 -9.25 -8.24
C GLN A 71 -16.72 -9.10 -8.48
N LEU A 72 -17.23 -7.88 -8.65
CA LEU A 72 -18.64 -7.65 -8.99
C LEU A 72 -19.01 -8.24 -10.36
N LYS A 73 -18.10 -8.14 -11.33
CA LYS A 73 -18.29 -8.72 -12.67
C LYS A 73 -18.30 -10.24 -12.62
N GLU A 74 -17.41 -10.86 -11.83
CA GLU A 74 -17.38 -12.31 -11.62
C GLU A 74 -18.65 -12.83 -10.97
N LYS A 75 -19.12 -12.19 -9.89
CA LYS A 75 -20.40 -12.53 -9.23
C LYS A 75 -21.58 -12.43 -10.20
N SER A 76 -21.60 -11.41 -11.06
CA SER A 76 -22.63 -11.26 -12.08
C SER A 76 -22.59 -12.39 -13.13
N ALA A 77 -21.40 -12.79 -13.56
CA ALA A 77 -21.22 -13.88 -14.52
C ALA A 77 -21.64 -15.24 -13.93
N VAL A 78 -21.24 -15.53 -12.68
CA VAL A 78 -21.63 -16.76 -11.96
C VAL A 78 -23.14 -16.80 -11.73
N GLN A 79 -23.76 -15.68 -11.32
CA GLN A 79 -25.21 -15.64 -11.12
C GLN A 79 -25.98 -15.93 -12.41
N ARG A 80 -25.56 -15.36 -13.55
CA ARG A 80 -26.16 -15.65 -14.86
C ARG A 80 -26.02 -17.11 -15.26
N LEU A 81 -24.89 -17.73 -14.92
CA LEU A 81 -24.67 -19.15 -15.17
C LEU A 81 -25.62 -20.02 -14.32
N ILE A 82 -25.75 -19.71 -13.03
CA ILE A 82 -26.68 -20.40 -12.12
C ILE A 82 -28.12 -20.28 -12.62
N ASP A 83 -28.55 -19.07 -12.99
CA ASP A 83 -29.92 -18.83 -13.47
C ASP A 83 -30.21 -19.57 -14.78
N ARG A 84 -29.21 -19.72 -15.66
CA ARG A 84 -29.33 -20.50 -16.89
C ARG A 84 -29.48 -21.99 -16.61
N LEU A 85 -28.72 -22.55 -15.68
CA LEU A 85 -28.75 -23.98 -15.33
C LEU A 85 -30.05 -24.38 -14.61
N ARG A 86 -30.68 -23.47 -13.87
CA ARG A 86 -31.96 -23.72 -13.18
C ARG A 86 -33.20 -23.66 -14.09
N ARG A 87 -33.05 -23.18 -15.33
CA ARG A 87 -34.14 -23.05 -16.31
C ARG A 87 -34.21 -24.22 -17.30
N THR A 88 -33.28 -25.16 -17.21
CA THR A 88 -33.27 -26.47 -17.88
C THR A 88 -33.71 -27.54 -16.91
#